data_AF-A0A8J8CSC5-F1
#
_entry.id   AF-A0A8J8CSC5-F1
#
_cell.length_a   1.000
_cell.length_b   1.000
_cell.length_c   1.000
_cell.angle_alpha   90.00
_cell.angle_beta   90.00
_cell.angle_gamma   90.00
#
_symmetry.space_group_name_H-M   'P 1'
#
loop_
_entity.id
_entity.type
_entity.pdbx_description
1 polymer ?
#
loop_
_entity_poly.entity_id
_entity_poly.type
_entity_poly.pdbx_seq_one_letter_code
_entity_poly.pdbx_strand_id
1 'polypeptide(L)'
;MSRVQDYGTWENVPDPVVTKHAADRWDQRTPPDSVSPEAAWTEGCEMRLESRTEFRSIDEARYHQPTETVLLRYTSVIRTVLAASGPESTRIVRDAVANQFQTDLDPS
;
A
#
# COMPACT_ATOMS: atom_id res chain seq x y z
N MET A 1 -33.07 -28.84 -6.59
CA MET A 1 -32.28 -27.94 -7.44
C MET A 1 -31.36 -27.13 -6.53
N SER A 2 -30.15 -27.63 -6.27
CA SER A 2 -29.19 -26.98 -5.38
C SER A 2 -28.22 -26.16 -6.24
N ARG A 3 -28.26 -24.83 -6.07
CA ARG A 3 -27.33 -23.91 -6.71
C ARG A 3 -26.05 -23.90 -5.90
N VAL A 4 -25.04 -24.59 -6.39
CA VAL A 4 -23.66 -24.51 -5.89
C VAL A 4 -23.22 -23.06 -6.08
N GLN A 5 -22.94 -22.36 -4.99
CA GLN A 5 -22.28 -21.06 -5.04
C GLN A 5 -20.79 -21.34 -5.25
N ASP A 6 -20.38 -21.17 -6.50
CA ASP A 6 -18.99 -21.16 -6.94
C ASP A 6 -18.34 -19.91 -6.32
N TYR A 7 -17.52 -20.11 -5.29
CA TYR A 7 -16.67 -19.06 -4.75
C TYR A 7 -15.51 -18.90 -5.73
N GLY A 8 -15.71 -17.98 -6.68
CA GLY A 8 -14.75 -17.66 -7.72
C GLY A 8 -13.34 -17.47 -7.15
N THR A 9 -12.43 -18.18 -7.79
CA THR A 9 -10.97 -18.16 -7.66
C THR A 9 -10.45 -16.72 -7.54
N TRP A 10 -9.50 -16.49 -6.64
CA TRP A 10 -8.82 -15.20 -6.36
C TRP A 10 -7.98 -14.66 -7.53
N GLU A 11 -8.26 -15.08 -8.76
CA GLU A 11 -7.48 -14.81 -9.96
C GLU A 11 -8.21 -13.76 -10.81
N ASN A 12 -7.60 -12.59 -10.99
CA ASN A 12 -8.06 -11.39 -11.72
C ASN A 12 -8.68 -10.26 -10.89
N VAL A 13 -8.04 -9.86 -9.79
CA VAL A 13 -8.02 -8.41 -9.51
C VAL A 13 -6.99 -7.83 -10.47
N PRO A 14 -7.36 -7.00 -11.46
CA PRO A 14 -6.37 -6.38 -12.33
C PRO A 14 -5.40 -5.56 -11.48
N ASP A 15 -4.11 -5.66 -11.77
CA ASP A 15 -3.10 -4.81 -11.13
C ASP A 15 -3.54 -3.35 -11.21
N PRO A 16 -3.39 -2.59 -10.12
CA PRO A 16 -3.83 -1.21 -10.12
C PRO A 16 -3.00 -0.40 -11.12
N VAL A 17 -3.66 0.53 -11.81
CA VAL A 17 -2.98 1.45 -12.74
C VAL A 17 -2.09 2.38 -11.95
N VAL A 18 -0.83 2.55 -12.37
CA VAL A 18 0.10 3.47 -11.72
C VAL A 18 0.10 4.81 -12.45
N THR A 19 -0.14 5.91 -11.72
CA THR A 19 0.03 7.25 -12.33
C THR A 19 1.49 7.56 -12.59
N LYS A 20 1.78 8.43 -13.58
CA LYS A 20 3.15 8.92 -13.79
C LYS A 20 3.75 9.50 -12.50
N HIS A 21 2.96 10.24 -11.73
CA HIS A 21 3.41 10.78 -10.44
C HIS A 21 3.83 9.67 -9.48
N ALA A 22 3.01 8.63 -9.31
CA ALA A 22 3.33 7.49 -8.46
C ALA A 22 4.58 6.73 -8.93
N ALA A 23 4.75 6.55 -10.24
CA ALA A 23 5.94 5.91 -10.82
C ALA A 23 7.20 6.74 -10.57
N ASP A 24 7.19 8.05 -10.87
CA ASP A 24 8.34 8.94 -10.62
C ASP A 24 8.70 8.94 -9.11
N ARG A 25 7.67 8.87 -8.25
CA ARG A 25 7.80 8.80 -6.79
C ARG A 25 8.31 7.46 -6.28
N TRP A 26 8.08 6.38 -7.01
CA TRP A 26 8.64 5.06 -6.74
C TRP A 26 10.13 5.06 -7.05
N ASP A 27 10.51 5.45 -8.27
CA ASP A 27 11.91 5.50 -8.73
C ASP A 27 12.82 6.36 -7.82
N GLN A 28 12.27 7.41 -7.22
CA GLN A 28 13.00 8.28 -6.29
C GLN A 28 13.24 7.65 -4.91
N ARG A 29 12.47 6.62 -4.54
CA ARG A 29 12.38 6.11 -3.16
C ARG A 29 12.77 4.65 -3.03
N THR A 30 12.89 3.94 -4.14
CA THR A 30 13.29 2.54 -4.15
C THR A 30 14.60 2.38 -4.93
N PRO A 31 15.39 1.33 -4.64
CA PRO A 31 16.53 0.98 -5.45
C PRO A 31 16.13 0.70 -6.90
N PRO A 32 17.02 0.90 -7.89
CA PRO A 32 16.72 0.66 -9.31
C PRO A 32 16.43 -0.82 -9.62
N ASP A 33 16.87 -1.74 -8.75
CA ASP A 33 16.62 -3.18 -8.79
C ASP A 33 15.34 -3.60 -8.01
N SER A 34 14.57 -2.63 -7.52
CA SER A 34 13.30 -2.89 -6.85
C SER A 34 12.22 -3.39 -7.81
N VAL A 35 11.22 -4.06 -7.24
CA VAL A 35 10.02 -4.47 -7.97
C VAL A 35 9.23 -3.26 -8.49
N SER A 36 8.25 -3.48 -9.38
CA SER A 36 7.37 -2.40 -9.82
C SER A 36 6.37 -2.01 -8.71
N PRO A 37 5.76 -0.80 -8.77
CA PRO A 37 4.73 -0.40 -7.81
C PRO A 37 3.53 -1.35 -7.79
N GLU A 38 3.16 -1.96 -8.93
CA GLU A 38 2.09 -2.95 -9.02
C GLU A 38 2.45 -4.24 -8.26
N ALA A 39 3.66 -4.75 -8.47
CA ALA A 39 4.16 -5.92 -7.73
C ALA A 39 4.22 -5.63 -6.22
N ALA A 40 4.75 -4.48 -5.84
CA ALA A 40 4.80 -4.03 -4.45
C ALA A 40 3.41 -3.84 -3.83
N TRP A 41 2.40 -3.47 -4.62
CA TRP A 41 1.01 -3.42 -4.17
C TRP A 41 0.46 -4.82 -3.88
N THR A 42 0.74 -5.77 -4.75
CA THR A 42 0.32 -7.17 -4.61
C THR A 42 0.99 -7.83 -3.41
N GLU A 43 2.27 -7.55 -3.18
CA GLU A 43 3.05 -8.04 -2.02
C GLU A 43 2.79 -7.25 -0.73
N GLY A 44 2.25 -6.04 -0.85
CA GLY A 44 2.06 -5.12 0.26
C GLY A 44 0.92 -5.51 1.20
N CYS A 45 1.10 -5.22 2.48
CA CYS A 45 0.10 -5.43 3.52
C CYS A 45 -0.86 -4.24 3.60
N GLU A 46 -2.17 -4.49 3.59
CA GLU A 46 -3.18 -3.46 3.79
C GLU A 46 -2.99 -2.74 5.11
N MET A 47 -2.98 -1.41 5.07
CA MET A 47 -2.87 -0.52 6.21
C MET A 47 -4.21 0.10 6.55
N ARG A 48 -4.54 0.11 7.84
CA ARG A 48 -5.67 0.89 8.35
C ARG A 48 -5.21 2.31 8.65
N LEU A 49 -5.37 3.19 7.66
CA LEU A 49 -5.30 4.63 7.92
C LEU A 49 -6.61 5.03 8.60
N GLU A 50 -6.56 5.40 9.89
CA GLU A 50 -7.74 5.90 10.59
C GLU A 50 -8.46 6.96 9.75
N SER A 51 -9.79 6.91 9.69
CA SER A 51 -10.65 7.79 8.88
C SER A 51 -10.42 9.27 9.20
N ARG A 52 -9.36 9.85 8.62
CA ARG A 52 -8.97 11.25 8.83
C ARG A 52 -8.95 11.98 7.51
N THR A 53 -9.27 13.26 7.62
CA THR A 53 -9.60 14.20 6.55
C THR A 53 -8.56 14.26 5.43
N GLU A 54 -7.30 13.97 5.75
CA GLU A 54 -6.14 14.07 4.86
C GLU A 54 -6.11 12.98 3.77
N PHE A 55 -6.78 11.84 4.00
CA PHE A 55 -6.82 10.71 3.06
C PHE A 55 -8.22 10.41 2.53
N ARG A 56 -9.13 11.39 2.52
CA ARG A 56 -10.53 11.22 2.05
C ARG A 56 -10.66 10.68 0.63
N SER A 57 -9.63 10.85 -0.19
CA SER A 57 -9.57 10.37 -1.57
C SER A 57 -8.75 9.09 -1.73
N ILE A 58 -8.49 8.36 -0.65
CA ILE A 58 -7.79 7.07 -0.65
C ILE A 58 -8.78 6.02 -0.13
N ASP A 59 -9.03 4.96 -0.89
CA ASP A 59 -9.82 3.80 -0.40
C ASP A 59 -8.93 2.72 0.20
N GLU A 60 -7.69 2.59 -0.26
CA GLU A 60 -6.79 1.56 0.22
C GLU A 60 -5.36 2.08 0.27
N ALA A 61 -4.67 1.76 1.36
CA ALA A 61 -3.25 1.99 1.54
C ALA A 61 -2.58 0.65 1.81
N ARG A 62 -1.43 0.41 1.18
CA ARG A 62 -0.63 -0.78 1.43
C ARG A 62 0.79 -0.41 1.79
N TYR A 63 1.33 -1.09 2.79
CA TYR A 63 2.73 -1.01 3.14
C TYR A 63 3.51 -2.14 2.48
N HIS A 64 4.52 -1.76 1.71
CA HIS A 64 5.49 -2.70 1.16
C HIS A 64 6.76 -2.67 2.00
N GLN A 65 6.92 -3.68 2.85
CA GLN A 65 8.01 -3.74 3.83
C GLN A 65 9.41 -3.78 3.20
N PRO A 66 9.67 -4.53 2.10
CA PRO A 66 11.01 -4.61 1.51
C PRO A 66 11.59 -3.25 1.06
N THR A 67 10.72 -2.33 0.63
CA THR A 67 11.11 -0.99 0.18
C THR A 67 10.79 0.10 1.20
N GLU A 68 10.20 -0.27 2.34
CA GLU A 68 9.68 0.66 3.35
C GLU A 68 8.83 1.79 2.74
N THR A 69 7.95 1.44 1.79
CA THR A 69 7.07 2.40 1.11
C THR A 69 5.60 2.13 1.38
N VAL A 70 4.80 3.19 1.41
CA VAL A 70 3.35 3.13 1.46
C VAL A 70 2.78 3.56 0.11
N LEU A 71 2.02 2.65 -0.50
CA LEU A 71 1.31 2.89 -1.74
C LEU A 71 -0.12 3.28 -1.41
N LEU A 72 -0.61 4.37 -2.01
CA LEU A 72 -1.95 4.91 -1.79
C LEU A 72 -2.77 4.78 -3.07
N ARG A 73 -3.86 4.02 -3.00
CA ARG A 73 -4.78 3.79 -4.11
C ARG A 73 -6.07 4.58 -3.94
N TYR A 74 -6.52 5.14 -5.06
CA TYR A 74 -7.89 5.58 -5.24
C TYR A 74 -8.55 4.78 -6.36
N THR A 75 -9.70 4.18 -6.08
CA THR A 75 -10.45 3.20 -6.86
C THR A 75 -9.59 2.03 -7.33
N SER A 76 -8.91 2.18 -8.45
CA SER A 76 -8.04 1.16 -9.05
C SER A 76 -6.71 1.76 -9.51
N VAL A 77 -6.35 2.93 -8.98
CA VAL A 77 -5.20 3.71 -9.41
C VAL A 77 -4.28 4.02 -8.24
N ILE A 78 -3.03 3.56 -8.30
CA ILE A 78 -1.98 4.01 -7.38
C ILE A 78 -1.61 5.44 -7.77
N ARG A 79 -1.99 6.38 -6.90
CA ARG A 79 -1.80 7.82 -7.15
C ARG A 79 -0.55 8.36 -6.51
N THR A 80 -0.17 7.80 -5.37
CA THR A 80 0.93 8.31 -4.56
C THR A 80 1.68 7.15 -3.94
N VAL A 81 3.00 7.26 -3.97
CA VAL A 81 3.91 6.44 -3.17
C VAL A 81 4.55 7.37 -2.15
N LEU A 82 4.61 6.95 -0.89
CA LEU A 82 5.28 7.65 0.20
C LEU A 82 6.38 6.75 0.76
N ALA A 83 7.49 7.31 1.22
CA ALA A 83 8.34 6.58 2.17
C ALA A 83 7.54 6.37 3.46
N ALA A 84 7.69 5.24 4.13
CA ALA A 84 7.11 5.02 5.45
C ALA A 84 7.75 5.95 6.49
N SER A 85 9.07 6.13 6.37
CA SER A 85 9.88 6.99 7.24
C SER A 85 10.54 8.08 6.41
N GLY A 86 9.90 9.25 6.32
CA GLY A 86 10.42 10.38 5.55
C GLY A 86 9.76 11.72 5.91
N PRO A 87 10.30 12.84 5.39
CA PRO A 87 9.76 14.17 5.64
C PRO A 87 8.37 14.37 5.03
N GLU A 88 8.08 13.66 3.93
CA GLU A 88 6.78 13.70 3.25
C GLU A 88 5.74 12.76 3.87
N SER A 89 6.19 11.82 4.74
CA SER A 89 5.29 10.92 5.46
C SER A 89 4.51 11.73 6.49
N THR A 90 3.19 11.73 6.37
CA THR A 90 2.35 12.32 7.41
C THR A 90 2.55 11.56 8.71
N ARG A 91 2.30 12.23 9.83
CA ARG A 91 2.34 11.58 11.15
C ARG A 91 1.43 10.35 11.19
N ILE A 92 0.26 10.41 10.57
CA ILE A 92 -0.71 9.30 10.51
C ILE A 92 -0.10 8.06 9.86
N VAL A 93 0.58 8.23 8.72
CA VAL A 93 1.22 7.09 8.04
C VAL A 93 2.32 6.49 8.91
N ARG A 94 3.16 7.33 9.52
CA ARG A 94 4.23 6.88 10.42
C ARG A 94 3.66 6.13 11.63
N ASP A 95 2.68 6.71 12.30
CA ASP A 95 2.00 6.09 13.43
C ASP A 95 1.31 4.78 13.01
N ALA A 96 0.68 4.72 11.83
CA ALA A 96 0.03 3.50 11.35
C ALA A 96 1.05 2.39 11.04
N VAL A 97 2.16 2.71 10.36
CA VAL A 97 3.24 1.72 10.12
C VAL A 97 3.83 1.26 11.45
N ALA A 98 4.15 2.20 12.33
CA ALA A 98 4.69 1.90 13.66
C ALA A 98 3.74 0.99 14.46
N ASN A 99 2.48 1.38 14.65
CA ASN A 99 1.55 0.60 15.47
C ASN A 99 1.17 -0.76 14.85
N GLN A 100 1.00 -0.83 13.52
CA GLN A 100 0.55 -2.04 12.84
C GLN A 100 1.69 -3.05 12.64
N PHE A 101 2.95 -2.61 12.60
CA PHE A 101 4.10 -3.48 12.32
C PHE A 101 5.19 -3.47 13.42
N GLN A 102 5.07 -2.70 14.51
CA GLN A 102 5.90 -2.86 15.73
C GLN A 102 5.42 -4.00 16.65
N THR A 103 4.37 -4.74 16.28
CA THR A 103 3.88 -5.86 17.09
C THR A 103 4.83 -7.07 17.15
N ASP A 104 6.01 -6.99 16.54
CA ASP A 104 7.04 -8.05 16.54
C ASP A 104 8.33 -7.67 17.31
N LEU A 105 8.37 -6.50 17.95
CA LEU A 105 9.51 -6.07 18.78
C LEU A 105 9.12 -5.94 20.26
N ASP A 106 8.50 -6.98 20.81
CA ASP A 106 8.51 -7.21 22.25
C ASP A 106 8.78 -8.70 22.53
N PRO A 107 10.05 -9.09 22.72
CA PRO A 107 10.38 -10.28 23.46
C PRO A 107 10.66 -9.88 24.91
N SER A 108 9.65 -9.78 25.79
CA SER A 108 9.71 -10.21 27.22
C SER A 108 8.43 -9.97 28.01
#